data_AF-A0A923I6X4-F1
#
_entry.id   AF-A0A923I6X4-F1
#
_cell.length_a   1.000
_cell.length_b   1.000
_cell.length_c   1.000
_cell.angle_alpha   90.00
_cell.angle_beta   90.00
_cell.angle_gamma   90.00
#
_symmetry.space_group_name_H-M   'P 1'
#
loop_
_entity.id
_entity.type
_entity.pdbx_description
1 polymer ?
#
loop_
_entity_poly.entity_id
_entity_poly.type
_entity_poly.pdbx_seq_one_letter_code
_entity_poly.pdbx_strand_id
1 'polypeptide(L)'
;MNTEKNARFALEDQLTGVLIALARAAENETPPASAHRAMLSGLAYEFAAGDAGSLEKAVAAVRAEKSRLAPMCAACTAACGRTAEYGLRDLLAEPDARIRALKLSLLFSLQGLARCVRAARSDGLPQQATLAFFYRGLFALGYPFSPQQLQALIEEGGQLALQQLE
;
A
#
# COMPACT_ATOMS: atom_id res chain seq x y z
N MET A 1 -11.49 24.10 8.51
CA MET A 1 -10.27 23.48 9.08
C MET A 1 -10.47 22.04 9.56
N ASN A 2 -11.54 21.67 10.30
CA ASN A 2 -11.78 20.26 10.69
C ASN A 2 -12.32 19.39 9.53
N THR A 3 -13.19 19.92 8.69
CA THR A 3 -13.85 19.16 7.62
C THR A 3 -12.89 18.71 6.52
N GLU A 4 -11.96 19.58 6.11
CA GLU A 4 -10.96 19.27 5.07
C GLU A 4 -9.93 18.24 5.55
N LYS A 5 -9.49 18.34 6.81
CA LYS A 5 -8.61 17.34 7.43
C LYS A 5 -9.28 15.98 7.53
N ASN A 6 -10.57 15.96 7.91
CA ASN A 6 -11.35 14.72 7.98
C ASN A 6 -11.58 14.10 6.59
N ALA A 7 -11.82 14.92 5.57
CA ALA A 7 -11.97 14.47 4.19
C ALA A 7 -10.66 13.88 3.64
N ARG A 8 -9.52 14.56 3.89
CA ARG A 8 -8.20 14.05 3.49
C ARG A 8 -7.89 12.70 4.16
N PHE A 9 -8.09 12.61 5.48
CA PHE A 9 -7.85 11.36 6.20
C PHE A 9 -8.74 10.22 5.69
N ALA A 10 -10.00 10.50 5.32
CA ALA A 10 -10.88 9.49 4.73
C ALA A 10 -10.37 8.98 3.37
N LEU A 11 -9.72 9.82 2.58
CA LEU A 11 -9.11 9.41 1.31
C LEU A 11 -7.80 8.65 1.52
N GLU A 12 -6.97 9.05 2.49
CA GLU A 12 -5.75 8.31 2.88
C GLU A 12 -6.09 6.90 3.40
N ASP A 13 -7.15 6.81 4.23
CA ASP A 13 -7.73 5.57 4.71
C ASP A 13 -8.19 4.64 3.57
N GLN A 14 -8.94 5.19 2.60
CA GLN A 14 -9.35 4.45 1.41
C GLN A 14 -8.17 4.03 0.53
N LEU A 15 -7.16 4.89 0.35
CA LEU A 15 -6.00 4.57 -0.46
C LEU A 15 -5.21 3.40 0.16
N THR A 16 -4.96 3.45 1.46
CA THR A 16 -4.32 2.35 2.20
C THR A 16 -5.14 1.06 2.06
N GLY A 17 -6.46 1.15 2.28
CA GLY A 17 -7.36 0.02 2.16
C GLY A 17 -7.32 -0.65 0.79
N VAL A 18 -7.35 0.15 -0.28
CA VAL A 18 -7.38 -0.38 -1.65
C VAL A 18 -6.00 -0.87 -2.12
N LEU A 19 -4.90 -0.30 -1.63
CA LEU A 19 -3.54 -0.81 -1.85
C LEU A 19 -3.35 -2.21 -1.22
N ILE A 20 -3.83 -2.39 0.01
CA ILE A 20 -3.79 -3.69 0.69
C ILE A 20 -4.69 -4.70 -0.02
N ALA A 21 -5.89 -4.28 -0.44
CA ALA A 21 -6.79 -5.13 -1.23
C ALA A 21 -6.19 -5.54 -2.57
N LEU A 22 -5.48 -4.63 -3.26
CA LEU A 22 -4.74 -4.93 -4.48
C LEU A 22 -3.66 -6.00 -4.22
N ALA A 23 -2.92 -5.88 -3.11
CA ALA A 23 -1.90 -6.85 -2.75
C ALA A 23 -2.45 -8.24 -2.43
N ARG A 24 -3.61 -8.31 -1.78
CA ARG A 24 -4.31 -9.58 -1.56
C ARG A 24 -4.82 -10.20 -2.87
N ALA A 25 -5.34 -9.39 -3.79
CA ALA A 25 -5.74 -9.86 -5.12
C ALA A 25 -4.55 -10.43 -5.91
N ALA A 26 -3.37 -9.82 -5.77
CA ALA A 26 -2.12 -10.24 -6.39
C ALA A 26 -1.56 -11.58 -5.86
N GLU A 27 -2.08 -12.13 -4.76
CA GLU A 27 -1.58 -13.38 -4.18
C GLU A 27 -1.86 -14.59 -5.09
N ASN A 28 -2.96 -14.54 -5.85
CA ASN A 28 -3.40 -15.63 -6.72
C ASN A 28 -3.30 -15.30 -8.21
N GLU A 29 -2.94 -14.07 -8.55
CA GLU A 29 -2.94 -13.54 -9.92
C GLU A 29 -1.66 -12.76 -10.17
N THR A 30 -1.12 -12.83 -11.39
CA THR A 30 0.09 -12.05 -11.73
C THR A 30 -0.29 -10.60 -12.03
N PRO A 31 0.14 -9.61 -11.23
CA PRO A 31 -0.23 -8.23 -11.47
C PRO A 31 0.45 -7.72 -12.74
N PRO A 32 -0.30 -7.09 -13.65
CA PRO A 32 0.26 -6.47 -14.85
C PRO A 32 1.05 -5.20 -14.51
N ALA A 33 1.89 -4.74 -15.44
CA ALA A 33 2.73 -3.57 -15.26
C ALA A 33 1.98 -2.29 -14.82
N SER A 34 0.74 -2.10 -15.27
CA SER A 34 -0.08 -0.95 -14.86
C SER A 34 -0.51 -1.03 -13.38
N ALA A 35 -0.77 -2.22 -12.84
CA ALA A 35 -1.05 -2.43 -11.43
C ALA A 35 0.17 -2.09 -10.56
N HIS A 36 1.38 -2.47 -10.99
CA HIS A 36 2.62 -2.08 -10.32
C HIS A 36 2.82 -0.55 -10.30
N ARG A 37 2.56 0.13 -11.43
CA ARG A 37 2.65 1.59 -11.52
C ARG A 37 1.62 2.29 -10.63
N ALA A 38 0.39 1.78 -10.57
CA ALA A 38 -0.65 2.30 -9.71
C ALA A 38 -0.28 2.14 -8.22
N MET A 39 0.21 0.97 -7.82
CA MET A 39 0.69 0.70 -6.46
C MET A 39 1.82 1.65 -6.05
N LEU A 40 2.87 1.79 -6.87
CA LEU A 40 4.00 2.68 -6.58
C LEU A 40 3.57 4.15 -6.51
N SER A 41 2.67 4.56 -7.41
CA SER A 41 2.15 5.94 -7.41
C SER A 41 1.31 6.22 -6.17
N GLY A 42 0.43 5.29 -5.77
CA GLY A 42 -0.39 5.41 -4.57
C GLY A 42 0.46 5.50 -3.30
N LEU A 43 1.41 4.58 -3.11
CA LEU A 43 2.31 4.58 -1.96
C LEU A 43 3.18 5.86 -1.88
N ALA A 44 3.61 6.39 -3.02
CA ALA A 44 4.41 7.62 -3.03
C ALA A 44 3.56 8.89 -2.80
N TYR A 45 2.27 8.84 -3.10
CA TYR A 45 1.37 10.00 -3.06
C TYR A 45 0.98 10.40 -1.62
N GLU A 46 0.86 9.45 -0.71
CA GLU A 46 0.33 9.63 0.66
C GLU A 46 1.10 10.68 1.50
N PHE A 47 2.33 11.06 1.10
CA PHE A 47 3.15 12.06 1.79
C PHE A 47 3.32 13.39 1.02
N ALA A 48 2.83 13.49 -0.22
CA ALA A 48 2.94 14.72 -0.98
C ALA A 48 1.91 15.74 -0.48
N ALA A 49 2.28 17.03 -0.45
CA ALA A 49 1.34 18.15 -0.35
C ALA A 49 0.48 18.30 -1.62
N GLY A 50 0.02 17.18 -2.19
CA GLY A 50 -0.87 17.13 -3.32
C GLY A 50 -2.27 17.58 -2.92
N ASP A 51 -2.98 18.16 -3.89
CA ASP A 51 -4.36 18.57 -3.75
C ASP A 51 -5.29 17.35 -3.58
N ALA A 52 -6.48 17.55 -3.01
CA ALA A 52 -7.44 16.47 -2.76
C ALA A 52 -7.83 15.71 -4.06
N GLY A 53 -7.90 16.41 -5.20
CA GLY A 53 -8.28 15.80 -6.49
C GLY A 53 -7.23 14.82 -7.02
N SER A 54 -5.95 15.07 -6.73
CA SER A 54 -4.87 14.15 -7.08
C SER A 54 -4.89 12.88 -6.21
N LEU A 55 -5.37 12.95 -4.96
CA LEU A 55 -5.54 11.79 -4.07
C LEU A 55 -6.70 10.89 -4.52
N GLU A 56 -7.84 11.50 -4.87
CA GLU A 56 -9.01 10.79 -5.41
C GLU A 56 -8.65 10.00 -6.68
N LYS A 57 -7.85 10.60 -7.57
CA LYS A 57 -7.35 9.91 -8.77
C LYS A 57 -6.47 8.72 -8.43
N ALA A 58 -5.61 8.83 -7.42
CA ALA A 58 -4.78 7.72 -6.97
C ALA A 58 -5.64 6.57 -6.43
N VAL A 59 -6.64 6.86 -5.58
CA VAL A 59 -7.60 5.87 -5.07
C VAL A 59 -8.32 5.18 -6.23
N ALA A 60 -8.86 5.96 -7.17
CA ALA A 60 -9.60 5.43 -8.31
C ALA A 60 -8.72 4.54 -9.20
N ALA A 61 -7.47 4.94 -9.46
CA ALA A 61 -6.53 4.16 -10.28
C ALA A 61 -6.19 2.80 -9.65
N VAL A 62 -5.87 2.78 -8.35
CA VAL A 62 -5.55 1.52 -7.65
C VAL A 62 -6.80 0.63 -7.55
N ARG A 63 -7.98 1.22 -7.31
CA ARG A 63 -9.26 0.48 -7.27
C ARG A 63 -9.62 -0.15 -8.62
N ALA A 64 -9.36 0.55 -9.72
CA ALA A 64 -9.56 0.01 -11.07
C ALA A 64 -8.66 -1.20 -11.33
N GLU A 65 -7.38 -1.13 -10.95
CA GLU A 65 -6.45 -2.26 -11.10
C GLU A 65 -6.81 -3.43 -10.20
N LYS A 66 -7.22 -3.19 -8.95
CA LYS A 66 -7.75 -4.23 -8.05
C LYS A 66 -8.97 -4.92 -8.65
N SER A 67 -9.89 -4.15 -9.23
CA SER A 67 -11.12 -4.69 -9.85
C SER A 67 -10.81 -5.51 -11.09
N ARG A 68 -9.77 -5.14 -11.86
CA ARG A 68 -9.33 -5.91 -13.01
C ARG A 68 -8.65 -7.22 -12.61
N LEU A 69 -7.87 -7.22 -11.54
CA LEU A 69 -7.21 -8.41 -11.00
C LEU A 69 -8.18 -9.38 -10.33
N ALA A 70 -9.24 -8.86 -9.69
CA ALA A 70 -10.25 -9.67 -9.03
C ALA A 70 -11.67 -9.23 -9.44
N PRO A 71 -12.10 -9.49 -10.69
CA PRO A 71 -13.39 -9.02 -11.21
C PRO A 71 -14.58 -9.59 -10.45
N MET A 72 -14.49 -10.85 -10.01
CA MET A 72 -15.50 -11.50 -9.18
C MET A 72 -15.61 -10.90 -7.76
N CYS A 73 -14.65 -10.09 -7.35
CA CYS A 73 -14.61 -9.39 -6.06
C CYS A 73 -14.62 -7.85 -6.22
N ALA A 74 -14.89 -7.33 -7.42
CA ALA A 74 -14.82 -5.90 -7.72
C ALA A 74 -15.83 -5.09 -6.88
N ALA A 75 -17.06 -5.59 -6.76
CA ALA A 75 -18.13 -5.00 -5.95
C ALA A 75 -18.28 -5.65 -4.56
N CYS A 76 -17.37 -6.55 -4.19
CA CYS A 76 -17.47 -7.27 -2.93
C CYS A 76 -17.15 -6.32 -1.76
N THR A 77 -18.19 -5.92 -1.02
CA THR A 77 -18.09 -5.29 0.30
C THR A 77 -18.05 -6.33 1.43
N ALA A 78 -18.15 -7.62 1.09
CA ALA A 78 -18.09 -8.68 2.09
C ALA A 78 -16.69 -8.73 2.69
N ALA A 79 -16.62 -9.02 4.00
CA ALA A 79 -15.39 -9.32 4.71
C ALA A 79 -14.81 -10.71 4.31
N CYS A 80 -14.81 -11.04 3.02
CA CYS A 80 -14.03 -12.17 2.56
C CYS A 80 -12.56 -11.74 2.61
N GLY A 81 -11.74 -12.49 3.37
CA GLY A 81 -10.33 -12.15 3.58
C GLY A 81 -9.49 -12.04 2.30
N ARG A 82 -10.06 -12.34 1.13
CA ARG A 82 -9.40 -12.33 -0.18
C ARG A 82 -9.19 -10.93 -0.76
N THR A 83 -10.09 -9.97 -0.52
CA THR A 83 -9.93 -8.60 -1.08
C THR A 83 -10.53 -7.49 -0.20
N ALA A 84 -10.83 -7.76 1.07
CA ALA A 84 -11.35 -6.74 1.96
C ALA A 84 -10.37 -5.55 2.05
N GLU A 85 -10.91 -4.32 1.99
CA GLU A 85 -10.11 -3.11 2.25
C GLU A 85 -9.81 -3.09 3.76
N TYR A 86 -8.52 -2.97 4.12
CA TYR A 86 -8.05 -2.79 5.50
C TYR A 86 -7.34 -1.44 5.55
N GLY A 87 -8.02 -0.41 6.04
CA GLY A 87 -7.62 0.98 5.92
C GLY A 87 -6.68 1.45 7.04
N LEU A 88 -6.35 2.74 6.99
CA LEU A 88 -5.56 3.41 8.03
C LEU A 88 -6.31 3.43 9.38
N ARG A 89 -7.64 3.53 9.37
CA ARG A 89 -8.46 3.41 10.58
C ARG A 89 -8.31 2.04 11.24
N ASP A 90 -8.29 0.97 10.44
CA ASP A 90 -8.11 -0.39 10.96
C ASP A 90 -6.70 -0.60 11.52
N LEU A 91 -5.68 -0.03 10.87
CA LEU A 91 -4.31 0.03 11.39
C LEU A 91 -4.26 0.74 12.75
N LEU A 92 -4.92 1.90 12.87
CA LEU A 92 -4.94 2.67 14.10
C LEU A 92 -5.78 2.00 15.21
N ALA A 93 -6.76 1.19 14.85
CA ALA A 93 -7.61 0.44 15.76
C ALA A 93 -6.99 -0.88 16.25
N GLU A 94 -5.84 -1.31 15.70
CA GLU A 94 -5.10 -2.49 16.15
C GLU A 94 -4.87 -2.42 17.67
N PRO A 95 -5.41 -3.36 18.49
CA PRO A 95 -5.38 -3.24 19.94
C PRO A 95 -3.96 -3.34 20.52
N ASP A 96 -3.10 -4.21 19.97
CA ASP A 96 -1.73 -4.35 20.44
C ASP A 96 -0.89 -3.15 19.98
N ALA A 97 -0.46 -2.32 20.94
CA ALA A 97 0.30 -1.11 20.65
C ALA A 97 1.63 -1.37 19.92
N ARG A 98 2.27 -2.52 20.17
CA ARG A 98 3.51 -2.91 19.51
C ARG A 98 3.24 -3.33 18.07
N ILE A 99 2.22 -4.15 17.84
CA ILE A 99 1.82 -4.55 16.47
C ILE A 99 1.39 -3.32 15.67
N ARG A 100 0.58 -2.43 16.27
CA ARG A 100 0.14 -1.17 15.66
C ARG A 100 1.33 -0.32 15.23
N ALA A 101 2.30 -0.11 16.13
CA ALA A 101 3.50 0.66 15.83
C ALA A 101 4.30 0.03 14.68
N LEU A 102 4.51 -1.29 14.70
CA LEU A 102 5.25 -2.01 13.66
C LEU A 102 4.55 -1.97 12.29
N LYS A 103 3.22 -2.13 12.25
CA LYS A 103 2.47 -2.01 10.99
C LYS A 103 2.56 -0.60 10.42
N LEU A 104 2.43 0.44 11.26
CA LEU A 104 2.62 1.83 10.82
C LEU A 104 4.06 2.08 10.33
N SER A 105 5.07 1.56 11.03
CA SER A 105 6.46 1.63 10.58
C SER A 105 6.67 0.94 9.24
N LEU A 106 6.07 -0.23 9.03
CA LEU A 106 6.13 -0.94 7.75
C LEU A 106 5.46 -0.14 6.63
N LEU A 107 4.28 0.46 6.88
CA LEU A 107 3.62 1.35 5.92
C LEU A 107 4.53 2.52 5.54
N PHE A 108 5.14 3.20 6.52
CA PHE A 108 6.09 4.29 6.26
C PHE A 108 7.33 3.83 5.48
N SER A 109 7.86 2.64 5.76
CA SER A 109 8.98 2.04 5.01
C SER A 109 8.60 1.77 3.55
N LEU A 110 7.41 1.22 3.30
CA LEU A 110 6.90 0.99 1.94
C LEU A 110 6.73 2.31 1.18
N GLN A 111 6.14 3.32 1.81
CA GLN A 111 6.01 4.65 1.21
C GLN A 111 7.38 5.29 0.91
N GLY A 112 8.34 5.13 1.82
CA GLY A 112 9.73 5.56 1.66
C GLY A 112 10.39 4.92 0.43
N LEU A 113 10.33 3.59 0.36
CA LEU A 113 10.87 2.81 -0.74
C LEU A 113 10.21 3.19 -2.08
N ALA A 114 8.89 3.38 -2.12
CA ALA A 114 8.16 3.78 -3.33
C ALA A 114 8.66 5.14 -3.85
N ARG A 115 8.96 6.09 -2.96
CA ARG A 115 9.55 7.38 -3.33
C ARG A 115 10.97 7.23 -3.88
N CYS A 116 11.82 6.43 -3.24
CA CYS A 116 13.17 6.14 -3.74
C CYS A 116 13.13 5.51 -5.13
N VAL A 117 12.29 4.50 -5.34
CA VAL A 117 12.10 3.86 -6.65
C VAL A 117 11.69 4.87 -7.72
N ARG A 118 10.71 5.74 -7.43
CA ARG A 118 10.24 6.76 -8.38
C ARG A 118 11.27 7.86 -8.66
N ALA A 119 12.12 8.19 -7.68
CA ALA A 119 13.18 9.18 -7.85
C ALA A 119 14.34 8.63 -8.68
N ALA A 120 14.70 7.35 -8.47
CA ALA A 120 15.82 6.71 -9.15
C ALA A 120 15.52 6.27 -10.59
N ARG A 121 14.25 6.01 -10.92
CA ARG A 121 13.85 5.39 -12.19
C ARG A 121 12.79 6.19 -12.96
N SER A 122 13.17 6.69 -14.13
CA SER A 122 12.28 7.36 -15.08
C SER A 122 11.50 6.39 -15.98
N ASP A 123 11.99 5.17 -16.14
CA ASP A 123 11.47 4.03 -16.94
C ASP A 123 10.35 3.24 -16.24
N GLY A 124 10.23 3.38 -14.92
CA GLY A 124 8.95 3.35 -14.23
C GLY A 124 8.60 2.08 -13.44
N LEU A 125 9.46 1.06 -13.37
CA LEU A 125 9.30 -0.08 -12.46
C LEU A 125 10.66 -0.57 -11.91
N PRO A 126 10.75 -0.92 -10.61
CA PRO A 126 11.96 -1.50 -10.04
C PRO A 126 12.09 -2.99 -10.42
N GLN A 127 13.19 -3.60 -10.00
CA GLN A 127 13.43 -5.03 -10.17
C GLN A 127 12.30 -5.86 -9.55
N GLN A 128 12.09 -7.07 -10.07
CA GLN A 128 11.01 -7.96 -9.65
C GLN A 128 11.04 -8.28 -8.15
N ALA A 129 12.23 -8.39 -7.54
CA ALA A 129 12.37 -8.59 -6.10
C ALA A 129 11.78 -7.44 -5.28
N THR A 130 12.06 -6.19 -5.67
CA THR A 130 11.48 -5.00 -5.04
C THR A 130 9.98 -4.92 -5.25
N LEU A 131 9.48 -5.26 -6.46
CA LEU A 131 8.04 -5.35 -6.72
C LEU A 131 7.36 -6.38 -5.81
N ALA A 132 7.92 -7.58 -5.73
CA ALA A 132 7.39 -8.65 -4.87
C ALA A 132 7.37 -8.21 -3.40
N PHE A 133 8.40 -7.49 -2.94
CA PHE A 133 8.45 -6.95 -1.58
C PHE A 133 7.29 -5.99 -1.30
N PHE A 134 6.96 -5.08 -2.21
CA PHE A 134 5.83 -4.16 -2.00
C PHE A 134 4.51 -4.90 -1.75
N TYR A 135 4.22 -5.91 -2.57
CA TYR A 135 3.01 -6.73 -2.40
C TYR A 135 3.02 -7.49 -1.09
N ARG A 136 4.16 -8.10 -0.71
CA ARG A 136 4.32 -8.80 0.57
C ARG A 136 4.13 -7.87 1.76
N GLY A 137 4.73 -6.68 1.72
CA GLY A 137 4.63 -5.68 2.79
C GLY A 137 3.19 -5.16 2.93
N LEU A 138 2.54 -4.79 1.83
CA LEU A 138 1.13 -4.37 1.83
C LEU A 138 0.21 -5.48 2.37
N PHE A 139 0.44 -6.73 1.95
CA PHE A 139 -0.32 -7.87 2.47
C PHE A 139 -0.18 -8.01 3.99
N ALA A 140 1.05 -7.91 4.50
CA ALA A 140 1.35 -8.07 5.93
C ALA A 140 0.64 -7.02 6.81
N LEU A 141 0.36 -5.82 6.31
CA LEU A 141 -0.38 -4.80 7.06
C LEU A 141 -1.78 -5.26 7.46
N GLY A 142 -2.45 -6.00 6.58
CA GLY A 142 -3.80 -6.52 6.79
C GLY A 142 -3.86 -7.93 7.39
N TYR A 143 -2.74 -8.53 7.78
CA TYR A 143 -2.69 -9.94 8.21
C TYR A 143 -2.05 -10.06 9.60
N PRO A 144 -2.39 -11.08 10.42
CA PRO A 144 -1.83 -11.27 11.77
C PRO A 144 -0.38 -11.79 11.73
N PHE A 145 0.56 -10.94 11.30
CA PHE A 145 2.00 -11.21 11.38
C PHE A 145 2.52 -10.98 12.80
N SER A 146 3.49 -11.78 13.22
CA SER A 146 4.17 -11.60 14.50
C SER A 146 5.05 -10.33 14.49
N PRO A 147 5.38 -9.77 15.66
CA PRO A 147 6.28 -8.62 15.75
C PRO A 147 7.63 -8.85 15.04
N GLN A 148 8.18 -10.06 15.15
CA GLN A 148 9.46 -10.43 14.53
C GLN A 148 9.35 -10.46 13.00
N GLN A 149 8.23 -10.96 12.47
CA GLN A 149 8.01 -10.99 11.03
C GLN A 149 7.82 -9.57 10.46
N LEU A 150 7.10 -8.70 11.17
CA LEU A 150 6.97 -7.28 10.78
C LEU A 150 8.31 -6.55 10.82
N GLN A 151 9.10 -6.78 11.86
CA GLN A 151 10.44 -6.20 12.00
C GLN A 151 11.36 -6.61 10.83
N ALA A 152 11.37 -7.89 10.47
CA ALA A 152 12.16 -8.39 9.34
C ALA A 152 11.77 -7.71 8.01
N LEU A 153 10.46 -7.49 7.78
CA LEU A 153 9.99 -6.77 6.59
C LEU A 153 10.43 -5.29 6.60
N ILE A 154 10.43 -4.62 7.74
CA ILE A 154 10.90 -3.24 7.86
C ILE A 154 12.40 -3.14 7.50
N GLU A 155 13.21 -4.08 8.01
CA GLU A 155 14.65 -4.15 7.74
C GLU A 155 14.94 -4.42 6.26
N GLU A 156 14.24 -5.38 5.66
CA GLU A 156 14.33 -5.66 4.22
C GLU A 156 13.95 -4.44 3.38
N GLY A 157 12.87 -3.73 3.74
CA GLY A 157 12.46 -2.50 3.08
C GLY A 157 13.52 -1.40 3.15
N GLY A 158 14.22 -1.27 4.28
CA GLY A 158 15.34 -0.35 4.44
C GLY A 158 16.53 -0.70 3.54
N GLN A 159 16.90 -1.97 3.45
CA GLN A 159 17.97 -2.44 2.56
C GLN A 159 17.63 -2.19 1.09
N LEU A 160 16.40 -2.53 0.68
CA LEU A 160 15.92 -2.29 -0.68
C LEU A 160 15.93 -0.79 -1.03
N ALA A 161 15.66 0.09 -0.06
CA ALA A 161 15.67 1.53 -0.28
C ALA A 161 17.08 2.06 -0.51
N LEU A 162 18.07 1.57 0.25
CA LEU A 162 19.48 1.90 0.03
C LEU A 162 19.95 1.50 -1.38
N GLN A 163 19.55 0.31 -1.84
CA GLN A 163 19.86 -0.16 -3.21
C GLN A 163 19.23 0.70 -4.33
N GLN A 164 18.26 1.57 -4.03
CA GLN A 164 17.72 2.51 -5.02
C GLN A 164 18.52 3.82 -5.09
N LEU A 165 19.38 4.09 -4.10
CA LEU A 165 20.15 5.33 -4.00
C LEU A 165 21.58 5.18 -4.55
N GLU A 166 22.00 3.95 -4.80
CA GLU A 166 23.28 3.58 -5.44
C GLU A 166 23.15 3.55 -6.98
#